data_AF-A0A7X1M343-F1
#
_entry.id   AF-A0A7X1M343-F1
#
_cell.length_a   1.000
_cell.length_b   1.000
_cell.length_c   1.000
_cell.angle_alpha   90.00
_cell.angle_beta   90.00
_cell.angle_gamma   90.00
#
_symmetry.space_group_name_H-M   'P 1'
#
loop_
_entity.id
_entity.type
_entity.pdbx_description
1 polymer ?
#
loop_
_entity_poly.entity_id
_entity_poly.type
_entity_poly.pdbx_seq_one_letter_code
_entity_poly.pdbx_strand_id
1 'polypeptide(L)'
;MTTSPALLEALVTRLLTEGAPLQENPHHRRLLETFLTIQHIDEHILDVVDGGARAFDELVDLTELLLARLQAGGELRALLSSACCCTPTTADGAPADTAEAPDPRRTESSDSIVEACLKVFADRGGPDAMASTDLVAALQHLPGVAENRWRYADLTPIRLANLLSRYEIAPRDVTLSDGRRRKSYRRAALQAAGRERRC
;
A
#
# COMPACT_ATOMS: atom_id res chain seq x y z
N MET A 1 38.26 37.61 11.22
CA MET A 1 37.12 37.96 12.09
C MET A 1 36.12 36.81 12.01
N THR A 2 36.04 35.97 13.05
CA THR A 2 35.29 34.71 13.06
C THR A 2 33.99 34.87 13.87
N THR A 3 32.92 35.31 13.22
CA THR A 3 31.57 35.48 13.79
C THR A 3 30.73 34.23 13.57
N SER A 4 31.10 33.11 14.19
CA SER A 4 30.38 31.83 14.05
C SER A 4 29.77 31.23 15.34
N PRO A 5 30.22 31.53 16.58
CA PRO A 5 29.63 30.89 17.76
C PRO A 5 28.27 31.50 18.17
N ALA A 6 28.13 32.83 18.05
CA ALA A 6 26.92 33.54 18.49
C ALA A 6 25.68 33.23 17.63
N LEU A 7 25.87 32.87 16.36
CA LEU A 7 24.75 32.52 15.48
C LEU A 7 24.19 31.15 15.85
N LEU A 8 25.05 30.16 16.10
CA LEU A 8 24.62 28.83 16.52
C LEU A 8 23.96 28.86 17.90
N GLU A 9 24.50 29.62 18.85
CA GLU A 9 23.84 29.83 20.14
C GLU A 9 22.47 30.49 19.98
N ALA A 10 22.36 31.59 19.22
CA ALA A 10 21.08 32.25 18.99
C ALA A 10 20.05 31.35 18.30
N LEU A 11 20.50 30.48 17.38
CA LEU A 11 19.64 29.53 16.66
C LEU A 11 19.18 28.40 17.59
N VAL A 12 20.07 27.86 18.42
CA VAL A 12 19.73 26.85 19.45
C VAL A 12 18.79 27.43 20.50
N THR A 13 19.06 28.65 20.99
CA THR A 13 18.17 29.32 21.94
C THR A 13 16.82 29.59 21.29
N ARG A 14 16.74 30.03 20.03
CA ARG A 14 15.45 30.19 19.34
C ARG A 14 14.69 28.88 19.21
N LEU A 15 15.35 27.81 18.75
CA LEU A 15 14.73 26.50 18.59
C LEU A 15 14.19 25.93 19.91
N LEU A 16 14.90 26.18 21.01
CA LEU A 16 14.52 25.67 22.34
C LEU A 16 13.53 26.58 23.09
N THR A 17 13.46 27.88 22.74
CA THR A 17 12.64 28.86 23.48
C THR A 17 11.34 29.23 22.75
N GLU A 18 11.29 29.16 21.41
CA GLU A 18 10.10 29.52 20.62
C GLU A 18 9.20 28.31 20.27
N GLY A 19 9.66 27.07 20.46
CA GLY A 19 8.86 25.88 20.20
C GLY A 19 8.22 25.35 21.48
N ALA A 20 6.89 25.50 21.62
CA ALA A 20 6.13 24.53 22.41
C ALA A 20 6.58 23.12 21.97
N PRO A 21 6.78 22.15 22.89
CA PRO A 21 7.29 20.84 22.51
C PRO A 21 6.42 20.35 21.35
N LEU A 22 7.05 19.98 20.23
CA LEU A 22 6.36 19.37 19.09
C LEU A 22 5.65 18.15 19.65
N GLN A 23 4.38 18.32 20.01
CA GLN A 23 3.61 17.28 20.65
C GLN A 23 3.42 16.23 19.58
N GLU A 24 4.10 15.10 19.76
CA GLU A 24 4.00 13.96 18.85
C GLU A 24 2.52 13.67 18.64
N ASN A 25 2.11 13.60 17.37
CA ASN A 25 0.72 13.30 17.05
C ASN A 25 0.37 11.95 17.71
N PRO A 26 -0.65 11.90 18.60
CA PRO A 26 -0.96 10.70 19.36
C PRO A 26 -1.32 9.52 18.45
N HIS A 27 -1.86 9.80 17.26
CA HIS A 27 -2.12 8.79 16.24
C HIS A 27 -0.83 8.17 15.69
N HIS A 28 0.18 9.00 15.35
CA HIS A 28 1.47 8.52 14.87
C HIS A 28 2.23 7.75 15.94
N ARG A 29 2.19 8.23 17.18
CA ARG A 29 2.78 7.52 18.33
C ARG A 29 2.15 6.15 18.49
N ARG A 30 0.82 6.08 18.48
CA ARG A 30 0.10 4.80 18.60
C ARG A 30 0.41 3.84 17.44
N LEU A 31 0.53 4.36 16.22
CA LEU A 31 0.92 3.56 15.05
C LEU A 31 2.30 2.93 15.25
N LEU A 32 3.28 3.72 15.70
CA LEU A 32 4.63 3.24 15.99
C LEU A 32 4.64 2.23 17.14
N GLU A 33 3.93 2.49 18.22
CA GLU A 33 3.80 1.58 19.36
C GLU A 33 3.22 0.23 18.92
N THR A 34 2.10 0.21 18.18
CA THR A 34 1.50 -1.03 17.67
C THR A 34 2.43 -1.77 16.70
N PHE A 35 3.17 -1.05 15.86
CA PHE A 35 4.14 -1.66 14.96
C PHE A 35 5.31 -2.32 15.70
N LEU A 36 5.86 -1.67 16.73
CA LEU A 36 6.90 -2.23 17.58
C LEU A 36 6.41 -3.46 18.35
N THR A 37 5.18 -3.43 18.86
CA THR A 37 4.55 -4.62 19.48
C THR A 37 4.48 -5.79 18.52
N ILE A 38 4.11 -5.55 17.25
CA ILE A 38 4.09 -6.58 16.21
C ILE A 38 5.49 -7.18 15.99
N GLN A 39 6.52 -6.34 15.86
CA GLN A 39 7.89 -6.82 15.66
C GLN A 39 8.36 -7.69 16.83
N HIS A 40 8.08 -7.27 18.06
CA HIS A 40 8.41 -8.04 19.25
C HIS A 40 7.71 -9.40 19.27
N ILE A 41 6.41 -9.45 18.95
CA ILE A 41 5.67 -10.72 18.87
C ILE A 41 6.26 -11.62 17.76
N ASP A 42 6.61 -11.05 16.60
CA ASP A 42 7.21 -11.79 15.49
C ASP A 42 8.57 -12.40 15.87
N GLU A 43 9.41 -11.67 16.62
CA GLU A 43 10.67 -12.18 17.18
C GLU A 43 10.42 -13.38 18.12
N HIS A 44 9.48 -13.25 19.06
CA HIS A 44 9.14 -14.33 19.98
C HIS A 44 8.59 -15.58 19.27
N ILE A 45 7.77 -15.41 18.23
CA ILE A 45 7.27 -16.52 17.43
C ILE A 45 8.44 -17.24 16.75
N LEU A 46 9.38 -16.49 16.16
CA LEU A 46 10.55 -17.08 15.51
C LEU A 46 11.42 -17.86 16.50
N ASP A 47 11.65 -17.32 17.69
CA ASP A 47 12.43 -18.00 18.73
C ASP A 47 11.79 -19.34 19.14
N VAL A 48 10.46 -19.39 19.31
CA VAL A 48 9.75 -20.64 19.64
C VAL A 48 9.80 -21.64 18.47
N VAL A 49 9.67 -21.15 17.23
CA VAL A 49 9.74 -22.01 16.03
C VAL A 49 11.14 -22.58 15.83
N ASP A 50 12.19 -21.76 16.00
CA ASP A 50 13.59 -22.16 15.83
C ASP A 50 14.06 -23.06 16.98
N GLY A 51 13.56 -22.84 18.20
CA GLY A 51 13.77 -23.75 19.34
C GLY A 51 13.08 -25.11 19.16
N GLY A 52 12.02 -25.12 18.33
CA GLY A 52 11.16 -26.26 18.03
C GLY A 52 10.35 -26.67 19.25
N ALA A 53 9.07 -26.36 19.29
CA ALA A 53 8.19 -26.69 20.43
C ALA A 53 8.27 -28.18 20.80
N ARG A 54 8.81 -28.48 21.98
CA ARG A 54 9.02 -29.82 22.54
C ARG A 54 7.97 -30.17 23.58
N ALA A 55 7.34 -29.18 24.19
CA ALA A 55 6.31 -29.35 25.21
C ALA A 55 4.93 -28.88 24.73
N PHE A 56 3.87 -29.44 25.32
CA PHE A 56 2.50 -28.98 25.07
C PHE A 56 2.29 -27.54 25.52
N ASP A 57 2.93 -27.13 26.61
CA ASP A 57 2.85 -25.76 27.13
C ASP A 57 3.44 -24.74 26.13
N GLU A 58 4.54 -25.06 25.46
CA GLU A 58 5.14 -24.22 24.41
C GLU A 58 4.22 -24.07 23.19
N LEU A 59 3.38 -25.08 22.91
CA LEU A 59 2.34 -25.03 21.88
C LEU A 59 1.18 -24.10 22.27
N VAL A 60 0.82 -24.08 23.56
CA VAL A 60 -0.17 -23.13 24.10
C VAL A 60 0.39 -21.72 24.00
N ASP A 61 1.62 -21.49 24.44
CA ASP A 61 2.31 -20.19 24.35
C ASP A 61 2.41 -19.70 22.89
N LEU A 62 2.78 -20.59 21.96
CA LEU A 62 2.81 -20.26 20.54
C LEU A 62 1.42 -19.85 20.01
N THR A 63 0.37 -20.54 20.45
CA THR A 63 -1.01 -20.21 20.05
C THR A 63 -1.42 -18.84 20.58
N GLU A 64 -1.05 -18.50 21.82
CA GLU A 64 -1.28 -17.18 22.40
C GLU A 64 -0.52 -16.08 21.65
N LEU A 65 0.75 -16.32 21.31
CA LEU A 65 1.56 -15.39 20.51
C LEU A 65 0.94 -15.15 19.12
N LEU A 66 0.47 -16.19 18.44
CA LEU A 66 -0.21 -16.07 17.15
C LEU A 66 -1.51 -15.27 17.26
N LEU A 67 -2.27 -15.46 18.34
CA LEU A 67 -3.50 -14.70 18.57
C LEU A 67 -3.20 -13.22 18.86
N ALA A 68 -2.19 -12.94 19.69
CA ALA A 68 -1.71 -11.59 19.95
C ALA A 68 -1.24 -10.89 18.66
N ARG A 69 -0.54 -11.63 17.79
CA ARG A 69 -0.06 -11.13 16.49
C ARG A 69 -1.19 -10.75 15.54
N LEU A 70 -2.25 -11.57 15.49
CA LEU A 70 -3.45 -11.30 14.69
C LEU A 70 -4.19 -10.06 15.22
N GLN A 71 -4.34 -9.94 16.53
CA GLN A 71 -5.02 -8.81 17.15
C GLN A 71 -4.26 -7.49 16.92
N ALA A 72 -2.95 -7.47 17.18
CA ALA A 72 -2.11 -6.29 16.94
C ALA A 72 -2.11 -5.89 15.45
N GLY A 73 -2.10 -6.86 14.53
CA GLY A 73 -2.26 -6.61 13.10
C GLY A 73 -3.61 -6.00 12.72
N GLY A 74 -4.69 -6.41 13.39
CA GLY A 74 -6.00 -5.81 13.27
C GLY A 74 -6.04 -4.36 13.74
N GLU A 75 -5.42 -4.07 14.89
CA GLU A 75 -5.29 -2.70 15.41
C GLU A 75 -4.47 -1.81 14.48
N LEU A 76 -3.31 -2.28 14.01
CA LEU A 76 -2.49 -1.53 13.06
C LEU A 76 -3.26 -1.22 11.77
N ARG A 77 -3.99 -2.20 11.23
CA ARG A 77 -4.84 -1.99 10.05
C ARG A 77 -5.92 -0.94 10.31
N ALA A 78 -6.54 -0.95 11.48
CA ALA A 78 -7.54 0.04 11.86
C ALA A 78 -6.92 1.45 11.93
N LEU A 79 -5.77 1.59 12.60
CA LEU A 79 -5.03 2.86 12.71
C LEU A 79 -4.58 3.41 11.34
N LEU A 80 -4.14 2.54 10.43
CA LEU A 80 -3.78 2.94 9.06
C LEU A 80 -4.99 3.33 8.22
N SER A 81 -6.17 2.77 8.51
CA SER A 81 -7.41 3.07 7.78
C SER A 81 -8.17 4.29 8.31
N SER A 82 -7.90 4.73 9.54
CA SER A 82 -8.47 5.96 10.09
C SER A 82 -7.82 7.16 9.42
N ALA A 83 -8.62 8.07 8.86
CA ALA A 83 -8.13 9.35 8.36
C ALA A 83 -7.42 10.09 9.51
N CYS A 84 -6.16 10.44 9.32
CA CYS A 84 -5.39 11.17 10.33
C CYS A 84 -6.03 12.55 10.50
N CYS A 85 -6.44 12.90 11.73
CA CYS A 85 -6.97 14.22 12.08
C CYS A 85 -5.84 15.25 12.12
N CYS A 86 -5.16 15.46 11.00
CA CYS A 86 -4.40 16.68 10.79
C CYS A 86 -5.42 17.75 10.39
N THR A 87 -6.09 18.38 11.36
CA THR A 87 -6.60 19.73 11.12
C THR A 87 -5.37 20.62 11.04
N PRO A 88 -5.01 21.19 9.89
CA PRO A 88 -4.13 22.34 9.92
C PRO A 88 -4.83 23.38 10.81
N THR A 89 -4.16 23.83 11.86
CA THR A 89 -4.57 25.04 12.57
C THR A 89 -4.45 26.19 11.58
N THR A 90 -5.47 26.39 10.75
CA THR A 90 -5.69 27.63 10.02
C THR A 90 -6.15 28.64 11.06
N ALA A 91 -5.18 29.40 11.56
CA ALA A 91 -5.45 30.68 12.16
C ALA A 91 -6.20 31.54 11.14
N ASP A 92 -7.40 31.94 11.54
CA ASP A 92 -8.07 33.21 11.26
C ASP A 92 -8.32 33.64 9.80
N GLY A 93 -9.60 33.59 9.43
CA GLY A 93 -10.32 34.62 8.67
C GLY A 93 -9.77 35.16 7.34
N ALA A 94 -10.31 34.66 6.22
CA ALA A 94 -10.81 35.49 5.11
C ALA A 94 -11.59 34.62 4.10
N PRO A 95 -12.74 35.08 3.55
CA PRO A 95 -13.47 34.35 2.54
C PRO A 95 -13.06 34.76 1.11
N ALA A 96 -13.35 33.84 0.20
CA ALA A 96 -13.66 34.00 -1.22
C ALA A 96 -12.52 34.00 -2.25
N ASP A 97 -12.71 33.06 -3.18
CA ASP A 97 -12.35 33.08 -4.60
C ASP A 97 -10.88 33.23 -4.97
N THR A 98 -10.25 32.08 -5.20
CA THR A 98 -9.37 31.96 -6.36
C THR A 98 -9.59 30.60 -7.00
N ALA A 99 -10.09 30.61 -8.23
CA ALA A 99 -10.26 29.44 -9.06
C ALA A 99 -8.94 28.66 -9.12
N GLU A 100 -8.93 27.49 -8.50
CA GLU A 100 -7.79 26.58 -8.49
C GLU A 100 -7.63 26.03 -9.91
N ALA A 101 -6.52 26.40 -10.55
CA ALA A 101 -6.10 25.79 -11.79
C ALA A 101 -5.98 24.27 -11.57
N PRO A 102 -6.53 23.41 -12.46
CA PRO A 102 -6.51 21.98 -12.23
C PRO A 102 -5.06 21.48 -12.21
N ASP A 103 -4.63 20.97 -11.05
CA ASP A 103 -3.36 20.27 -10.87
C ASP A 103 -3.30 19.05 -11.82
N PRO A 104 -2.36 18.99 -12.77
CA PRO A 104 -2.24 17.87 -13.70
C PRO A 104 -1.82 16.55 -13.03
N ARG A 105 -1.61 16.52 -11.70
CA ARG A 105 -1.23 15.31 -10.95
C ARG A 105 -2.38 14.62 -10.24
N ARG A 106 -3.59 15.20 -10.26
CA ARG A 106 -4.80 14.52 -9.80
C ARG A 106 -5.35 13.59 -10.87
N THR A 107 -4.56 12.59 -11.25
CA THR A 107 -5.13 11.37 -11.87
C THR A 107 -5.52 10.41 -10.75
N GLU A 108 -6.40 10.87 -9.86
CA GLU A 108 -7.10 10.01 -8.90
C GLU A 108 -8.28 9.35 -9.60
N SER A 109 -8.06 8.72 -10.76
CA SER A 109 -8.95 7.65 -11.16
C SER A 109 -8.50 6.43 -10.36
N SER A 110 -9.26 6.10 -9.32
CA SER A 110 -9.23 4.79 -8.68
C SER A 110 -9.73 3.74 -9.68
N ASP A 111 -9.09 3.66 -10.84
CA ASP A 111 -9.37 2.68 -11.86
C ASP A 111 -9.08 1.34 -11.21
N SER A 112 -10.11 0.50 -11.18
CA SER A 112 -9.98 -0.86 -10.67
C SER A 112 -8.81 -1.55 -11.39
N ILE A 113 -8.14 -2.50 -10.72
CA ILE A 113 -7.05 -3.27 -11.36
C ILE A 113 -7.49 -3.88 -12.70
N VAL A 114 -8.78 -4.20 -12.84
CA VAL A 114 -9.40 -4.68 -14.07
C VAL A 114 -9.41 -3.62 -15.16
N GLU A 115 -9.78 -2.37 -14.85
CA GLU A 115 -9.74 -1.25 -15.79
C GLU A 115 -8.31 -0.90 -16.22
N ALA A 116 -7.35 -0.91 -15.28
CA ALA A 116 -5.94 -0.74 -15.60
C ALA A 116 -5.44 -1.84 -16.54
N CYS A 117 -5.84 -3.10 -16.31
CA CYS A 117 -5.53 -4.20 -17.23
C CYS A 117 -6.16 -3.96 -18.61
N LEU A 118 -7.45 -3.59 -18.68
CA LEU A 118 -8.13 -3.33 -19.95
C LEU A 118 -7.50 -2.18 -20.73
N LYS A 119 -7.00 -1.16 -20.05
CA LYS A 119 -6.23 -0.06 -20.65
C LYS A 119 -4.92 -0.57 -21.27
N VAL A 120 -4.16 -1.40 -20.55
CA VAL A 120 -2.95 -2.05 -21.11
C VAL A 120 -3.26 -2.89 -22.35
N PHE A 121 -4.39 -3.61 -22.35
CA PHE A 121 -4.85 -4.33 -23.53
C PHE A 121 -5.14 -3.38 -24.69
N ALA A 122 -5.81 -2.25 -24.46
CA ALA A 122 -6.09 -1.26 -25.49
C ALA A 122 -4.79 -0.63 -26.05
N ASP A 123 -3.86 -0.25 -25.18
CA ASP A 123 -2.57 0.38 -25.55
C ASP A 123 -1.68 -0.55 -26.39
N ARG A 124 -1.82 -1.87 -26.22
CA ARG A 124 -1.11 -2.91 -26.98
C ARG A 124 -1.81 -3.33 -28.27
N GLY A 125 -2.87 -2.62 -28.69
CA GLY A 125 -3.62 -2.92 -29.92
C GLY A 125 -4.76 -3.94 -29.74
N GLY A 126 -5.18 -4.21 -28.52
CA GLY A 126 -6.35 -5.05 -28.21
C GLY A 126 -6.17 -6.55 -28.44
N PRO A 127 -5.06 -7.20 -28.07
CA PRO A 127 -4.92 -8.64 -28.24
C PRO A 127 -5.97 -9.42 -27.44
N ASP A 128 -6.38 -10.60 -27.90
CA ASP A 128 -7.39 -11.39 -27.20
C ASP A 128 -6.85 -12.05 -25.91
N ALA A 129 -5.55 -12.30 -25.85
CA ALA A 129 -4.85 -12.79 -24.67
C ALA A 129 -3.46 -12.18 -24.54
N MET A 130 -3.01 -11.98 -23.30
CA MET A 130 -1.68 -11.45 -22.98
C MET A 130 -1.05 -12.31 -21.90
N ALA A 131 0.25 -12.62 -22.05
CA ALA A 131 0.98 -13.37 -21.05
C ALA A 131 1.04 -12.58 -19.73
N SER A 132 1.00 -13.28 -18.60
CA SER A 132 1.00 -12.66 -17.27
C SER A 132 2.25 -11.80 -17.04
N THR A 133 3.40 -12.17 -17.60
CA THR A 133 4.65 -11.39 -17.54
C THR A 133 4.54 -10.06 -18.28
N ASP A 134 3.97 -10.08 -19.48
CA ASP A 134 3.89 -8.91 -20.36
C ASP A 134 2.85 -7.93 -19.83
N LEU A 135 1.75 -8.46 -19.29
CA LEU A 135 0.72 -7.67 -18.62
C LEU A 135 1.28 -6.98 -17.37
N VAL A 136 2.05 -7.69 -16.53
CA VAL A 136 2.70 -7.09 -15.36
C VAL A 136 3.72 -6.03 -15.76
N ALA A 137 4.58 -6.31 -16.74
CA ALA A 137 5.58 -5.36 -17.20
C ALA A 137 4.94 -4.06 -17.71
N ALA A 138 3.83 -4.17 -18.45
CA ALA A 138 3.09 -2.99 -18.89
C ALA A 138 2.40 -2.25 -17.74
N LEU A 139 1.81 -2.97 -16.78
CA LEU A 139 1.21 -2.36 -15.58
C LEU A 139 2.25 -1.59 -14.77
N GLN A 140 3.47 -2.12 -14.60
CA GLN A 140 4.54 -1.46 -13.84
C GLN A 140 4.92 -0.06 -14.35
N HIS A 141 4.68 0.21 -15.63
CA HIS A 141 4.94 1.54 -16.21
C HIS A 141 3.79 2.54 -16.02
N LEU A 142 2.63 2.10 -15.51
CA LEU A 142 1.52 3.00 -15.22
C LEU A 142 1.73 3.70 -13.87
N PRO A 143 1.46 5.02 -13.79
CA PRO A 143 1.42 5.71 -12.51
C PRO A 143 0.19 5.23 -11.71
N GLY A 144 0.37 4.95 -10.43
CA GLY A 144 -0.73 4.66 -9.51
C GLY A 144 -0.53 3.44 -8.62
N VAL A 145 -1.62 3.10 -7.92
CA VAL A 145 -1.69 2.00 -6.94
C VAL A 145 -2.87 1.10 -7.30
N ALA A 146 -2.62 -0.20 -7.40
CA ALA A 146 -3.67 -1.20 -7.53
C ALA A 146 -4.44 -1.33 -6.21
N GLU A 147 -5.74 -1.02 -6.25
CA GLU A 147 -6.69 -1.17 -5.12
C GLU A 147 -6.20 -0.62 -3.78
N ASN A 148 -5.45 0.49 -3.79
CA ASN A 148 -4.87 1.10 -2.58
C ASN A 148 -3.96 0.16 -1.76
N ARG A 149 -3.46 -0.94 -2.36
CA ARG A 149 -2.62 -1.94 -1.68
C ARG A 149 -1.19 -1.99 -2.22
N TRP A 150 -1.03 -1.98 -3.54
CA TRP A 150 0.27 -2.19 -4.18
C TRP A 150 0.51 -1.14 -5.23
N ARG A 151 1.66 -0.46 -5.19
CA ARG A 151 2.07 0.40 -6.32
C ARG A 151 2.20 -0.47 -7.56
N TYR A 152 1.80 0.06 -8.71
CA TYR A 152 1.93 -0.67 -9.96
C TYR A 152 3.39 -1.06 -10.26
N ALA A 153 4.36 -0.21 -9.88
CA ALA A 153 5.79 -0.50 -10.01
C ALA A 153 6.24 -1.78 -9.28
N ASP A 154 5.56 -2.17 -8.19
CA ASP A 154 5.92 -3.31 -7.35
C ASP A 154 5.08 -4.57 -7.67
N LEU A 155 4.35 -4.56 -8.79
CA LEU A 155 3.49 -5.67 -9.18
C LEU A 155 4.34 -6.87 -9.64
N THR A 156 4.04 -8.05 -9.14
CA THR A 156 4.59 -9.32 -9.65
C THR A 156 3.46 -10.18 -10.23
N PRO A 157 3.73 -11.21 -11.06
CA PRO A 157 2.68 -12.10 -11.58
C PRO A 157 1.82 -12.74 -10.48
N ILE A 158 2.41 -13.10 -9.35
CA ILE A 158 1.71 -13.67 -8.19
C ILE A 158 0.80 -12.61 -7.55
N ARG A 159 1.30 -11.38 -7.35
CA ARG A 159 0.50 -10.28 -6.79
C ARG A 159 -0.66 -9.90 -7.70
N LEU A 160 -0.44 -9.87 -9.00
CA LEU A 160 -1.50 -9.65 -9.99
C LEU A 160 -2.55 -10.76 -9.93
N ALA A 161 -2.14 -12.03 -9.82
CA ALA A 161 -3.08 -13.13 -9.67
C ALA A 161 -3.93 -13.02 -8.39
N ASN A 162 -3.34 -12.61 -7.27
CA ASN A 162 -4.06 -12.39 -6.01
C ASN A 162 -5.03 -11.19 -6.06
N LEU A 163 -4.74 -10.18 -6.87
CA LEU A 163 -5.66 -9.07 -7.10
C LEU A 163 -6.82 -9.52 -7.98
N LEU A 164 -6.53 -10.23 -9.07
CA LEU A 164 -7.52 -10.68 -10.05
C LEU A 164 -8.38 -11.86 -9.55
N SER A 165 -7.91 -12.65 -8.58
CA SER A 165 -8.69 -13.75 -8.00
C SER A 165 -9.97 -13.28 -7.30
N ARG A 166 -9.98 -12.04 -6.78
CA ARG A 166 -11.16 -11.40 -6.19
C ARG A 166 -12.28 -11.15 -7.19
N TYR A 167 -11.93 -11.14 -8.47
CA TYR A 167 -12.83 -11.00 -9.60
C TYR A 167 -13.06 -12.33 -10.30
N GLU A 168 -12.66 -13.44 -9.66
CA GLU A 168 -12.72 -14.80 -10.21
C GLU A 168 -11.91 -14.98 -11.51
N ILE A 169 -10.96 -14.07 -11.78
CA ILE A 169 -10.11 -14.13 -12.97
C ILE A 169 -8.81 -14.88 -12.64
N ALA A 170 -8.70 -16.09 -13.18
CA ALA A 170 -7.49 -16.89 -13.11
C ALA A 170 -6.69 -16.85 -14.42
N PRO A 171 -5.35 -16.87 -14.36
CA PRO A 171 -4.51 -17.05 -15.55
C PRO A 171 -4.74 -18.45 -16.15
N ARG A 172 -4.96 -18.51 -17.46
CA ARG A 172 -5.13 -19.77 -18.20
C ARG A 172 -3.91 -20.06 -19.06
N ASP A 173 -3.65 -21.34 -19.31
CA ASP A 173 -2.64 -21.72 -20.28
C ASP A 173 -3.18 -21.45 -21.68
N VAL A 174 -2.64 -20.43 -22.34
CA VAL A 174 -3.00 -20.04 -23.69
C VAL A 174 -1.78 -20.22 -24.58
N THR A 175 -2.02 -20.78 -25.77
CA THR A 175 -1.00 -20.83 -26.81
C THR A 175 -1.03 -19.48 -27.51
N LEU A 176 0.00 -18.66 -27.31
CA LEU A 176 0.14 -17.38 -28.00
C LEU A 176 0.53 -17.60 -29.47
N SER A 177 0.51 -16.54 -30.29
CA SER A 177 0.89 -16.58 -31.71
C SER A 177 2.32 -17.10 -31.96
N ASP A 178 3.19 -17.04 -30.95
CA ASP A 178 4.54 -17.63 -30.89
C ASP A 178 4.54 -19.17 -30.72
N GLY A 179 3.38 -19.82 -30.68
CA GLY A 179 3.23 -21.28 -30.52
C GLY A 179 3.57 -21.81 -29.12
N ARG A 180 4.11 -20.97 -28.24
CA ARG A 180 4.43 -21.33 -26.85
C ARG A 180 3.19 -21.20 -25.95
N ARG A 181 3.00 -22.19 -25.08
CA ARG A 181 2.00 -22.15 -24.01
C ARG A 181 2.53 -21.34 -22.83
N ARG A 182 1.79 -20.31 -22.42
CA ARG A 182 2.13 -19.49 -21.26
C ARG A 182 0.88 -19.17 -20.45
N LYS A 183 1.07 -18.95 -19.15
CA LYS A 183 0.03 -18.38 -18.28
C LYS A 183 -0.33 -16.99 -18.80
N SER A 184 -1.59 -16.85 -19.19
CA SER A 184 -2.09 -15.67 -19.89
C SER A 184 -3.47 -15.28 -19.39
N TYR A 185 -3.74 -13.99 -19.40
CA TYR A 185 -5.06 -13.43 -19.13
C TYR A 185 -5.78 -13.17 -20.44
N ARG A 186 -7.08 -13.50 -20.50
CA ARG A 186 -7.93 -13.22 -21.65
C ARG A 186 -8.64 -11.89 -21.46
N ARG A 187 -8.66 -11.07 -22.50
CA ARG A 187 -9.37 -9.80 -22.52
C ARG A 187 -10.86 -9.96 -22.21
N ALA A 188 -11.50 -10.99 -22.76
CA ALA A 188 -12.92 -11.28 -22.54
C ALA A 188 -13.26 -11.52 -21.05
N ALA A 189 -12.37 -12.17 -20.29
CA ALA A 189 -12.60 -12.41 -18.86
C ALA A 189 -12.51 -11.10 -18.04
N LEU A 190 -11.55 -10.23 -18.37
CA LEU A 190 -11.43 -8.90 -17.77
C LEU A 190 -12.63 -8.01 -18.13
N GLN A 191 -13.13 -8.10 -19.36
CA GLN A 191 -14.33 -7.37 -19.80
C GLN A 191 -15.60 -7.84 -19.09
N ALA A 192 -15.75 -9.14 -18.87
CA ALA A 192 -16.88 -9.69 -18.12
C ALA A 192 -16.91 -9.14 -16.69
N ALA A 193 -15.79 -9.24 -15.97
CA ALA A 193 -15.66 -8.70 -14.62
C ALA A 193 -15.85 -7.17 -14.55
N GLY A 194 -15.39 -6.44 -15.58
CA GLY A 194 -15.60 -4.99 -15.68
C GLY A 194 -17.06 -4.59 -15.91
N ARG A 195 -17.88 -5.45 -16.54
CA ARG A 195 -19.31 -5.20 -16.76
C ARG A 195 -20.14 -5.47 -15.51
N GLU A 196 -19.83 -6.52 -14.78
CA GLU A 196 -20.52 -6.88 -13.52
C GLU A 196 -20.42 -5.78 -12.45
N ARG A 197 -19.41 -4.92 -12.51
CA ARG A 197 -19.27 -3.75 -11.62
C ARG A 197 -20.09 -2.51 -12.01
N ARG A 198 -20.57 -2.44 -13.24
CA ARG A 198 -21.32 -1.28 -13.75
C ARG A 198 -22.84 -1.47 -13.65
N CYS A 199 -23.30 -2.64 -13.20
CA CYS A 199 -24.69 -2.95 -12.90
C CYS A 199 -24.91 -2.93 -11.39
#